data_AF-A0A1L8DXP3-F1
#
_entry.id   AF-A0A1L8DXP3-F1
#
_cell.length_a   1.000
_cell.length_b   1.000
_cell.length_c   1.000
_cell.angle_alpha   90.00
_cell.angle_beta   90.00
_cell.angle_gamma   90.00
#
_symmetry.space_group_name_H-M   'P 1'
#
loop_
_entity.id
_entity.type
_entity.pdbx_description
1 polymer ?
#
loop_
_entity_poly.entity_id
_entity_poly.type
_entity_poly.pdbx_seq_one_letter_code
_entity_poly.pdbx_strand_id
1 'polypeptide(L)'
;TGMIFFRKFLIGSSLTLTGFLAGSFIERRRRDPCPQQQTFPGLFDAVYAATPASLPDVVPSKGITTSRVSQIMKYGFPGFDQIRSFDDFVLSYDRRNRVAHWVFEHLSPHTVKHNPDVDRSKCDFRPDDSVHPFFRSENSDYKHSGFDRGHLAAAGNHKANQKHCEDTFFLSNMAPQVGSGFNRDAWNKLEKYVRKLTKKFANVYCCTGPLYLPRKEADGK
;
A
#
# COMPACT_ATOMS: atom_id res chain seq x y z
N THR A 1 -7.65 -53.74 -39.39
CA THR A 1 -7.62 -52.88 -40.59
C THR A 1 -7.91 -51.45 -40.14
N GLY A 2 -7.03 -50.45 -40.12
CA GLY A 2 -5.61 -50.34 -40.39
C GLY A 2 -5.06 -49.09 -39.70
N MET A 3 -3.75 -49.09 -39.42
CA MET A 3 -2.95 -47.96 -38.98
C MET A 3 -2.94 -46.84 -40.03
N ILE A 4 -2.88 -45.58 -39.60
CA ILE A 4 -2.32 -44.48 -40.41
C ILE A 4 -1.34 -43.68 -39.54
N PHE A 5 -0.07 -43.76 -39.91
CA PHE A 5 1.01 -42.84 -39.57
C PHE A 5 0.87 -41.57 -40.42
N PHE A 6 1.20 -40.38 -39.90
CA PHE A 6 1.91 -39.38 -40.72
C PHE A 6 2.82 -38.45 -39.89
N ARG A 7 3.86 -38.01 -40.61
CA ARG A 7 5.18 -37.50 -40.20
C ARG A 7 5.21 -36.13 -39.51
N LYS A 8 6.31 -35.94 -38.78
CA LYS A 8 6.94 -34.67 -38.37
C LYS A 8 7.12 -33.70 -39.55
N PHE A 9 6.95 -32.40 -39.29
CA PHE A 9 7.69 -31.33 -39.94
C PHE A 9 8.22 -30.35 -38.88
N LEU A 10 9.54 -30.13 -38.91
CA LEU A 10 10.25 -29.07 -38.20
C LEU A 10 10.18 -27.80 -39.05
N ILE A 11 9.71 -26.68 -38.48
CA ILE A 11 10.04 -25.30 -38.87
C ILE A 11 9.97 -24.54 -37.53
N GLY A 12 11.06 -24.08 -36.93
CA GLY A 12 11.92 -23.02 -37.44
C GLY A 12 11.77 -21.82 -36.50
N SER A 13 12.52 -21.85 -35.40
CA SER A 13 12.71 -20.76 -34.45
C SER A 13 13.52 -19.62 -35.06
N SER A 14 13.00 -18.37 -35.10
CA SER A 14 13.83 -17.13 -35.06
C SER A 14 13.03 -15.81 -35.25
N LEU A 15 12.07 -15.46 -34.39
CA LEU A 15 11.43 -14.14 -34.48
C LEU A 15 11.27 -13.35 -33.16
N THR A 16 11.83 -13.80 -32.04
CA THR A 16 11.61 -13.12 -30.75
C THR A 16 12.82 -12.36 -30.19
N LEU A 17 13.99 -12.41 -30.82
CA LEU A 17 15.22 -11.78 -30.27
C LEU A 17 15.66 -10.48 -30.96
N THR A 18 15.19 -10.20 -32.19
CA THR A 18 15.58 -8.98 -32.93
C THR A 18 14.74 -7.74 -32.55
N GLY A 19 13.53 -7.92 -32.02
CA GLY A 19 12.67 -6.80 -31.58
C GLY A 19 13.12 -6.12 -30.28
N PHE A 20 13.77 -6.85 -29.37
CA PHE A 20 14.11 -6.33 -28.03
C PHE A 20 15.38 -5.46 -28.03
N LEU A 21 16.32 -5.72 -28.95
CA LEU A 21 17.55 -4.93 -29.08
C LEU A 21 17.35 -3.64 -29.88
N ALA A 22 16.43 -3.63 -30.86
CA ALA A 22 16.12 -2.43 -31.64
C ALA A 22 15.38 -1.36 -30.81
N GLY A 23 14.47 -1.76 -29.91
CA GLY A 23 13.74 -0.83 -29.04
C GLY A 23 14.65 -0.10 -28.03
N SER A 24 15.59 -0.82 -27.43
CA SER A 24 16.51 -0.25 -26.42
C SER A 24 17.58 0.70 -27.00
N PHE A 25 17.86 0.61 -28.30
CA PHE A 25 18.86 1.46 -28.97
C PHE A 25 18.25 2.76 -29.51
N ILE A 26 16.98 2.75 -29.92
CA ILE A 26 16.26 3.95 -30.38
C ILE A 26 15.88 4.85 -29.20
N GLU A 27 15.53 4.27 -28.05
CA GLU A 27 15.19 5.03 -26.83
C GLU A 27 16.41 5.69 -26.16
N ARG A 28 17.63 5.20 -26.45
CA ARG A 28 18.90 5.83 -26.01
C ARG A 28 19.36 7.01 -26.87
N ARG A 29 18.81 7.19 -28.08
CA ARG A 29 19.18 8.27 -29.01
C ARG A 29 18.20 9.45 -29.08
N ARG A 30 17.10 9.45 -28.31
CA ARG A 30 16.15 10.58 -28.18
C ARG A 30 16.19 11.22 -26.78
N ARG A 31 17.39 11.56 -26.30
CA ARG A 31 17.54 12.55 -25.23
C ARG A 31 17.95 13.87 -25.86
N ASP A 32 16.96 14.66 -26.24
CA ASP A 32 17.18 16.05 -26.61
C ASP A 32 17.47 16.87 -25.33
N PRO A 33 18.38 17.86 -25.39
CA PRO A 33 18.68 18.73 -24.26
C PRO A 33 17.50 19.65 -23.94
N CYS A 34 17.32 19.91 -22.63
CA CYS A 34 16.28 20.75 -22.04
C CYS A 34 16.19 22.15 -22.71
N PRO A 35 15.02 22.59 -23.21
CA PRO A 35 14.84 23.97 -23.65
C PRO A 35 14.75 24.93 -22.47
N GLN A 36 15.47 26.04 -22.55
CA GLN A 36 15.40 27.17 -21.63
C GLN A 36 13.97 27.75 -21.53
N GLN A 37 13.56 28.09 -20.31
CA GLN A 37 12.29 28.73 -19.96
C GLN A 37 12.05 30.02 -20.74
N GLN A 38 10.93 30.08 -21.47
CA GLN A 38 10.28 31.33 -21.87
C GLN A 38 9.17 31.63 -20.85
N THR A 39 9.24 32.82 -20.25
CA THR A 39 8.28 33.35 -19.27
C THR A 39 7.10 34.03 -19.96
N PHE A 40 5.87 33.67 -19.56
CA PHE A 40 4.65 34.45 -19.82
C PHE A 40 4.01 34.85 -18.48
N PRO A 41 3.39 36.04 -18.37
CA PRO A 41 2.96 36.60 -17.09
C PRO A 41 1.56 36.09 -16.72
N GLY A 42 1.39 35.59 -15.49
CA GLY A 42 0.06 35.20 -15.01
C GLY A 42 0.02 34.48 -13.66
N LEU A 43 -0.17 35.27 -12.60
CA LEU A 43 -1.01 34.97 -11.44
C LEU A 43 -0.75 33.72 -10.56
N PHE A 44 0.50 33.33 -10.33
CA PHE A 44 0.85 32.53 -9.15
C PHE A 44 2.16 33.05 -8.54
N ASP A 45 2.08 33.44 -7.27
CA ASP A 45 3.17 33.99 -6.47
C ASP A 45 4.40 33.06 -6.46
N ALA A 46 5.58 33.68 -6.51
CA ALA A 46 6.86 33.00 -6.60
C ALA A 46 7.12 32.11 -5.37
N VAL A 47 7.33 30.81 -5.59
CA VAL A 47 7.86 29.92 -4.56
C VAL A 47 9.36 30.16 -4.48
N TYR A 48 9.82 30.85 -3.43
CA TYR A 48 11.24 30.94 -3.11
C TYR A 48 11.75 29.54 -2.71
N ALA A 49 12.72 29.03 -3.46
CA ALA A 49 13.54 27.91 -3.03
C ALA A 49 14.45 28.41 -1.89
N ALA A 50 14.09 28.10 -0.65
CA ALA A 50 14.97 28.36 0.49
C ALA A 50 16.19 27.44 0.39
N THR A 51 17.37 28.04 0.20
CA THR A 51 18.65 27.38 0.44
C THR A 51 18.73 26.96 1.91
N PRO A 52 19.04 25.69 2.25
CA PRO A 52 19.23 25.33 3.64
C PRO A 52 20.50 26.02 4.15
N ALA A 53 20.33 26.91 5.13
CA ALA A 53 21.43 27.45 5.91
C ALA A 53 22.16 26.28 6.62
N SER A 54 23.48 26.25 6.50
CA SER A 54 24.34 25.30 7.21
C SER A 54 24.26 25.58 8.72
N LEU A 55 23.48 24.79 9.44
CA LEU A 55 23.50 24.75 10.90
C LEU A 55 24.82 24.09 11.37
N PRO A 56 25.40 24.53 12.49
CA PRO A 56 26.62 23.92 13.03
C PRO A 56 26.37 22.45 13.39
N ASP A 57 27.37 21.60 13.10
CA ASP A 57 27.36 20.16 13.34
C ASP A 57 26.91 19.84 14.78
N VAL A 58 25.67 19.39 14.90
CA VAL A 58 25.15 18.80 16.14
C VAL A 58 25.79 17.42 16.26
N VAL A 59 26.77 17.34 17.16
CA VAL A 59 27.35 16.09 17.68
C VAL A 59 26.22 15.07 17.91
N PRO A 60 26.29 13.84 17.38
CA PRO A 60 25.21 12.88 17.52
C PRO A 60 25.10 12.44 18.98
N SER A 61 24.16 13.04 19.71
CA SER A 61 23.77 12.53 21.02
C SER A 61 23.14 11.16 20.82
N LYS A 62 23.72 10.12 21.45
CA LYS A 62 23.06 8.83 21.61
C LYS A 62 21.64 9.03 22.16
N GLY A 63 20.62 8.64 21.39
CA GLY A 63 19.35 8.17 21.95
C GLY A 63 18.13 9.08 21.92
N ILE A 64 17.87 9.87 20.88
CA ILE A 64 16.49 10.35 20.64
C ILE A 64 15.72 9.22 19.96
N THR A 65 14.93 8.47 20.72
CA THR A 65 13.95 7.52 20.17
C THR A 65 12.79 8.32 19.57
N THR A 66 12.86 8.62 18.27
CA THR A 66 11.71 9.18 17.54
C THR A 66 10.50 8.29 17.74
N SER A 67 9.34 8.86 18.08
CA SER A 67 8.11 8.07 18.27
C SER A 67 7.80 7.23 17.02
N ARG A 68 7.23 6.03 17.20
CA ARG A 68 6.90 5.15 16.07
C ARG A 68 5.91 5.81 15.11
N VAL A 69 4.96 6.57 15.64
CA VAL A 69 4.02 7.40 14.84
C VAL A 69 4.78 8.42 13.98
N SER A 70 5.76 9.15 14.54
CA SER A 70 6.57 10.11 13.78
C SER A 70 7.37 9.44 12.66
N GLN A 71 7.81 8.19 12.85
CA GLN A 71 8.49 7.43 11.80
C GLN A 71 7.53 7.01 10.69
N ILE A 72 6.30 6.58 11.04
CA ILE A 72 5.28 6.16 10.08
C ILE A 72 4.79 7.35 9.27
N MET A 73 4.47 8.45 9.96
CA MET A 73 3.89 9.67 9.38
C MET A 73 4.95 10.67 8.90
N LYS A 74 6.13 10.18 8.51
CA LYS A 74 7.28 11.01 8.06
C LYS A 74 6.90 12.02 6.96
N TYR A 75 6.01 11.63 6.06
CA TYR A 75 5.58 12.45 4.91
C TYR A 75 4.26 13.18 5.13
N GLY A 76 3.83 13.33 6.39
CA GLY A 76 2.60 14.03 6.74
C GLY A 76 1.37 13.13 6.79
N PHE A 77 0.26 13.71 7.24
CA PHE A 77 -1.02 13.03 7.41
C PHE A 77 -1.91 13.29 6.17
N PRO A 78 -2.53 12.26 5.57
CA PRO A 78 -3.50 12.46 4.47
C PRO A 78 -4.74 13.28 4.89
N GLY A 79 -5.08 13.26 6.18
CA GLY A 79 -6.15 14.02 6.81
C GLY A 79 -6.07 13.89 8.33
N PHE A 80 -6.96 14.53 9.09
CA PHE A 80 -6.87 14.58 10.56
C PHE A 80 -8.11 14.07 11.30
N ASP A 81 -9.09 13.51 10.58
CA ASP A 81 -10.32 13.01 11.21
C ASP A 81 -10.04 11.74 12.01
N GLN A 82 -10.38 11.74 13.31
CA GLN A 82 -10.36 10.58 14.20
C GLN A 82 -9.09 9.71 14.06
N ILE A 83 -7.92 10.32 14.25
CA ILE A 83 -6.63 9.62 14.17
C ILE A 83 -6.46 8.64 15.33
N ARG A 84 -6.01 7.43 15.01
CA ARG A 84 -5.66 6.38 15.95
C ARG A 84 -4.27 5.84 15.61
N SER A 85 -3.43 5.72 16.62
CA SER A 85 -2.10 5.13 16.50
C SER A 85 -2.10 3.74 17.13
N PHE A 86 -1.68 2.75 16.35
CA PHE A 86 -1.32 1.42 16.84
C PHE A 86 0.20 1.31 16.92
N ASP A 87 0.70 0.19 17.42
CA ASP A 87 2.14 0.02 17.63
C ASP A 87 2.94 0.07 16.34
N ASP A 88 2.35 -0.30 15.19
CA ASP A 88 3.10 -0.41 13.92
C ASP A 88 2.36 0.13 12.68
N PHE A 89 1.21 0.78 12.87
CA PHE A 89 0.49 1.51 11.83
C PHE A 89 -0.37 2.63 12.42
N VAL A 90 -0.80 3.56 11.57
CA VAL A 90 -1.67 4.68 11.95
C VAL A 90 -2.92 4.63 11.07
N LEU A 91 -4.09 4.89 11.63
CA LEU A 91 -5.32 5.01 10.83
C LEU A 91 -6.11 6.27 11.17
N SER A 92 -6.90 6.73 10.21
CA SER A 92 -7.95 7.74 10.38
C SER A 92 -9.30 7.04 10.21
N TYR A 93 -10.19 7.14 11.20
CA TYR A 93 -11.42 6.35 11.22
C TYR A 93 -12.67 7.13 10.77
N ASP A 94 -13.36 6.65 9.74
CA ASP A 94 -14.64 7.19 9.30
C ASP A 94 -15.78 6.63 10.17
N ARG A 95 -16.19 7.40 11.17
CA ARG A 95 -17.32 7.06 12.06
C ARG A 95 -18.64 6.88 11.32
N ARG A 96 -18.85 7.59 10.20
CA ARG A 96 -20.09 7.54 9.42
C ARG A 96 -20.17 6.23 8.63
N ASN A 97 -19.06 5.82 8.02
CA ASN A 97 -19.01 4.59 7.21
C ASN A 97 -18.55 3.34 7.99
N ARG A 98 -18.11 3.50 9.25
CA ARG A 98 -17.62 2.42 10.13
C ARG A 98 -16.43 1.65 9.56
N VAL A 99 -15.61 2.35 8.76
CA VAL A 99 -14.36 1.85 8.16
C VAL A 99 -13.28 2.94 8.30
N ALA A 100 -12.01 2.64 8.04
CA ALA A 100 -11.01 3.71 8.00
C ALA A 100 -11.17 4.59 6.75
N HIS A 101 -10.94 5.90 6.88
CA HIS A 101 -10.67 6.78 5.75
C HIS A 101 -9.38 6.36 5.05
N TRP A 102 -8.34 6.12 5.84
CA TRP A 102 -7.06 5.64 5.40
C TRP A 102 -6.30 4.96 6.55
N VAL A 103 -5.37 4.10 6.17
CA VAL A 103 -4.38 3.45 7.02
C VAL A 103 -3.01 3.70 6.43
N PHE A 104 -2.04 3.98 7.28
CA PHE A 104 -0.67 4.32 6.90
C PHE A 104 0.32 3.38 7.57
N GLU A 105 1.20 2.80 6.77
CA GLU A 105 2.20 1.83 7.18
C GLU A 105 3.60 2.27 6.75
N HIS A 106 4.59 2.02 7.60
CA HIS A 106 6.00 2.14 7.26
C HIS A 106 6.68 0.77 7.38
N LEU A 107 6.98 0.19 6.23
CA LEU A 107 7.55 -1.14 6.09
C LEU A 107 9.07 -1.08 5.90
N SER A 108 9.74 -2.03 6.52
CA SER A 108 11.17 -2.29 6.34
C SER A 108 11.39 -3.79 6.14
N PRO A 109 12.56 -4.24 5.66
CA PRO A 109 12.89 -5.66 5.61
C PRO A 109 12.67 -6.37 6.96
N HIS A 110 12.90 -5.67 8.07
CA HIS A 110 12.72 -6.22 9.42
C HIS A 110 11.24 -6.46 9.75
N THR A 111 10.35 -5.51 9.49
CA THR A 111 8.93 -5.61 9.89
C THR A 111 8.17 -6.68 9.11
N VAL A 112 8.56 -6.95 7.86
CA VAL A 112 7.86 -7.92 6.99
C VAL A 112 8.52 -9.31 6.94
N LYS A 113 9.70 -9.47 7.56
CA LYS A 113 10.42 -10.76 7.61
C LYS A 113 9.59 -11.77 8.37
N HIS A 114 9.64 -13.03 7.93
CA HIS A 114 9.04 -14.12 8.70
C HIS A 114 9.68 -14.20 10.09
N ASN A 115 8.85 -14.14 11.13
CA ASN A 115 9.25 -14.33 12.51
C ASN A 115 8.50 -15.57 13.05
N PRO A 116 9.20 -16.61 13.52
CA PRO A 116 8.55 -17.81 14.09
C PRO A 116 7.74 -17.52 15.35
N ASP A 117 8.00 -16.42 16.05
CA ASP A 117 7.27 -16.03 17.26
C ASP A 117 5.94 -15.32 16.95
N VAL A 118 5.67 -15.00 15.67
CA VAL A 118 4.43 -14.36 15.24
C VAL A 118 3.55 -15.36 14.49
N ASP A 119 2.43 -15.69 15.11
CA ASP A 119 1.44 -16.63 14.61
C ASP A 119 0.10 -15.93 14.34
N ARG A 120 -0.18 -15.76 13.05
CA ARG A 120 -1.45 -15.17 12.57
C ARG A 120 -2.67 -16.00 12.97
N SER A 121 -2.53 -17.30 13.17
CA SER A 121 -3.67 -18.17 13.52
C SER A 121 -4.20 -17.91 14.93
N LYS A 122 -3.42 -17.25 15.79
CA LYS A 122 -3.83 -16.81 17.14
C LYS A 122 -4.54 -15.46 17.14
N CYS A 123 -4.69 -14.81 15.99
CA CYS A 123 -5.30 -13.50 15.87
C CYS A 123 -6.79 -13.63 15.55
N ASP A 124 -7.63 -13.04 16.40
CA ASP A 124 -9.07 -12.97 16.20
C ASP A 124 -9.53 -11.57 15.81
N PHE A 125 -10.45 -11.53 14.84
CA PHE A 125 -11.16 -10.29 14.49
C PHE A 125 -12.00 -9.84 15.67
N ARG A 126 -11.73 -8.62 16.16
CA ARG A 126 -12.40 -8.08 17.34
C ARG A 126 -12.80 -6.61 17.16
N PRO A 127 -13.93 -6.19 17.75
CA PRO A 127 -14.33 -4.80 17.75
C PRO A 127 -13.25 -3.93 18.41
N ASP A 128 -13.14 -2.68 17.98
CA ASP A 128 -12.22 -1.71 18.58
C ASP A 128 -12.93 -0.96 19.70
N ASP A 129 -12.62 -1.34 20.95
CA ASP A 129 -13.27 -0.75 22.13
C ASP A 129 -12.98 0.74 22.31
N SER A 130 -11.94 1.26 21.67
CA SER A 130 -11.63 2.69 21.66
C SER A 130 -12.51 3.49 20.70
N VAL A 131 -13.36 2.84 19.89
CA VAL A 131 -14.42 3.46 19.09
C VAL A 131 -15.72 3.43 19.88
N HIS A 132 -16.40 4.57 20.00
CA HIS A 132 -17.71 4.65 20.65
C HIS A 132 -18.70 3.69 19.96
N PRO A 133 -19.53 2.93 20.72
CA PRO A 133 -20.39 1.87 20.16
C PRO A 133 -21.25 2.27 18.96
N PHE A 134 -21.78 3.51 18.92
CA PHE A 134 -22.60 3.99 17.79
C PHE A 134 -21.88 4.01 16.43
N PHE A 135 -20.56 4.00 16.44
CA PHE A 135 -19.72 4.10 15.25
C PHE A 135 -18.82 2.88 15.08
N ARG A 136 -18.95 1.88 15.96
CA ARG A 136 -18.11 0.69 15.96
C ARG A 136 -18.69 -0.34 15.00
N SER A 137 -17.84 -0.95 14.17
CA SER A 137 -18.20 -2.13 13.41
C SER A 137 -18.06 -3.38 14.27
N GLU A 138 -19.00 -4.31 14.09
CA GLU A 138 -19.10 -5.55 14.84
C GLU A 138 -18.93 -6.77 13.93
N ASN A 139 -18.52 -7.91 14.49
CA ASN A 139 -18.40 -9.15 13.70
C ASN A 139 -19.74 -9.58 13.08
N SER A 140 -20.86 -9.22 13.72
CA SER A 140 -22.20 -9.45 13.20
C SER A 140 -22.48 -8.71 11.89
N ASP A 141 -21.87 -7.54 11.67
CA ASP A 141 -22.09 -6.73 10.47
C ASP A 141 -21.49 -7.40 9.22
N TYR A 142 -20.40 -8.15 9.40
CA TYR A 142 -19.74 -8.89 8.33
C TYR A 142 -20.31 -10.29 8.15
N LYS A 143 -20.85 -10.89 9.21
CA LYS A 143 -21.36 -12.26 9.19
C LYS A 143 -22.53 -12.37 8.21
N HIS A 144 -22.42 -13.30 7.26
CA HIS A 144 -23.42 -13.53 6.19
C HIS A 144 -23.68 -12.32 5.26
N SER A 145 -22.82 -11.29 5.27
CA SER A 145 -22.95 -10.12 4.38
C SER A 145 -22.60 -10.40 2.91
N GLY A 146 -21.90 -11.51 2.63
CA GLY A 146 -21.27 -11.77 1.34
C GLY A 146 -19.89 -11.14 1.18
N PHE A 147 -19.42 -10.38 2.17
CA PHE A 147 -18.11 -9.72 2.17
C PHE A 147 -17.17 -10.30 3.23
N ASP A 148 -15.88 -10.31 2.91
CA ASP A 148 -14.84 -10.57 3.88
C ASP A 148 -14.56 -9.32 4.74
N ARG A 149 -14.02 -9.57 5.94
CA ARG A 149 -13.32 -8.56 6.75
C ARG A 149 -11.95 -8.31 6.11
N GLY A 150 -11.92 -7.40 5.14
CA GLY A 150 -10.72 -7.07 4.37
C GLY A 150 -9.81 -6.10 5.13
N HIS A 151 -8.56 -6.49 5.32
CA HIS A 151 -7.57 -5.65 6.00
C HIS A 151 -7.17 -4.45 5.14
N LEU A 152 -6.94 -3.31 5.78
CA LEU A 152 -6.29 -2.14 5.15
C LEU A 152 -4.79 -2.12 5.46
N ALA A 153 -4.39 -2.18 6.75
CA ALA A 153 -3.06 -2.62 7.16
C ALA A 153 -3.05 -4.15 7.23
N ALA A 154 -2.30 -4.79 6.34
CA ALA A 154 -2.31 -6.25 6.21
C ALA A 154 -1.47 -6.92 7.30
N ALA A 155 -1.99 -7.92 7.99
CA ALA A 155 -1.26 -8.69 9.02
C ALA A 155 0.14 -9.17 8.58
N GLY A 156 0.29 -9.50 7.29
CA GLY A 156 1.56 -9.92 6.70
C GLY A 156 2.67 -8.86 6.70
N ASN A 157 2.34 -7.60 6.97
CA ASN A 157 3.24 -6.46 7.01
C ASN A 157 3.83 -6.22 8.41
N HIS A 158 3.22 -6.80 9.45
CA HIS A 158 3.48 -6.53 10.86
C HIS A 158 3.96 -7.78 11.60
N LYS A 159 5.07 -8.35 11.15
CA LYS A 159 5.61 -9.63 11.65
C LYS A 159 6.74 -9.48 12.67
N ALA A 160 7.07 -8.25 13.06
CA ALA A 160 8.12 -8.03 14.05
C ALA A 160 7.71 -8.49 15.47
N ASN A 161 6.43 -8.39 15.81
CA ASN A 161 5.89 -8.72 17.13
C ASN A 161 4.46 -9.26 16.97
N GLN A 162 4.08 -10.24 17.79
CA GLN A 162 2.74 -10.83 17.82
C GLN A 162 1.67 -9.76 18.02
N LYS A 163 1.88 -8.81 18.94
CA LYS A 163 0.95 -7.72 19.20
C LYS A 163 0.71 -6.84 17.96
N HIS A 164 1.75 -6.55 17.19
CA HIS A 164 1.60 -5.74 15.97
C HIS A 164 0.71 -6.44 14.94
N CYS A 165 0.85 -7.76 14.80
CA CYS A 165 -0.03 -8.57 13.97
C CYS A 165 -1.45 -8.60 14.53
N GLU A 166 -1.63 -8.80 15.85
CA GLU A 166 -2.95 -8.83 16.49
C GLU A 166 -3.71 -7.50 16.37
N ASP A 167 -3.01 -6.37 16.43
CA ASP A 167 -3.59 -5.03 16.27
C ASP A 167 -4.22 -4.85 14.87
N THR A 168 -3.72 -5.54 13.84
CA THR A 168 -4.35 -5.44 12.51
C THR A 168 -5.71 -6.09 12.45
N PHE A 169 -6.10 -6.90 13.43
CA PHE A 169 -7.39 -7.60 13.46
C PHE A 169 -8.50 -6.81 14.15
N PHE A 170 -8.22 -5.58 14.59
CA PHE A 170 -9.30 -4.66 15.00
C PHE A 170 -10.21 -4.35 13.81
N LEU A 171 -11.53 -4.40 14.05
CA LEU A 171 -12.52 -4.11 13.01
C LEU A 171 -12.48 -2.66 12.50
N SER A 172 -11.83 -1.75 13.24
CA SER A 172 -11.53 -0.39 12.77
C SER A 172 -10.53 -0.35 11.60
N ASN A 173 -9.72 -1.40 11.41
CA ASN A 173 -8.82 -1.62 10.27
C ASN A 173 -9.48 -2.43 9.12
N MET A 174 -10.78 -2.74 9.23
CA MET A 174 -11.49 -3.53 8.23
C MET A 174 -12.35 -2.66 7.32
N ALA A 175 -12.44 -3.10 6.06
CA ALA A 175 -13.47 -2.68 5.12
C ALA A 175 -14.14 -3.92 4.50
N PRO A 176 -15.43 -3.87 4.15
CA PRO A 176 -16.07 -4.94 3.41
C PRO A 176 -15.38 -5.12 2.05
N GLN A 177 -14.83 -6.31 1.81
CA GLN A 177 -14.16 -6.62 0.54
C GLN A 177 -14.76 -7.87 -0.09
N VAL A 178 -14.87 -7.90 -1.41
CA VAL A 178 -15.23 -9.12 -2.14
C VAL A 178 -14.19 -10.19 -1.80
N GLY A 179 -14.65 -11.39 -1.40
CA GLY A 179 -13.76 -12.45 -0.92
C GLY A 179 -12.92 -13.08 -2.05
N SER A 180 -13.53 -14.05 -2.74
CA SER A 180 -12.91 -14.74 -3.88
C SER A 180 -12.72 -13.77 -5.06
N GLY A 181 -11.56 -13.82 -5.71
CA GLY A 181 -11.21 -12.96 -6.83
C GLY A 181 -10.65 -11.59 -6.44
N PHE A 182 -10.88 -11.13 -5.20
CA PHE A 182 -10.39 -9.83 -4.73
C PHE A 182 -9.55 -9.93 -3.45
N ASN A 183 -10.14 -9.90 -2.23
CA ASN A 183 -9.41 -9.88 -0.95
C ASN A 183 -8.39 -11.03 -0.87
N ARG A 184 -8.83 -12.25 -1.17
CA ARG A 184 -8.01 -13.46 -1.04
C ARG A 184 -6.98 -13.61 -2.18
N ASP A 185 -7.20 -12.90 -3.29
CA ASP A 185 -6.49 -13.06 -4.56
C ASP A 185 -5.82 -11.76 -5.04
N ALA A 186 -6.50 -10.94 -5.85
CA ALA A 186 -5.93 -9.77 -6.49
C ALA A 186 -5.36 -8.75 -5.50
N TRP A 187 -6.09 -8.50 -4.41
CA TRP A 187 -5.65 -7.61 -3.34
C TRP A 187 -4.41 -8.16 -2.62
N ASN A 188 -4.44 -9.43 -2.21
CA ASN A 188 -3.28 -10.10 -1.62
C ASN A 188 -2.05 -10.12 -2.54
N LYS A 189 -2.22 -10.17 -3.87
CA LYS A 189 -1.10 -10.03 -4.83
C LYS A 189 -0.48 -8.63 -4.76
N LEU A 190 -1.30 -7.58 -4.67
CA LEU A 190 -0.83 -6.21 -4.47
C LEU A 190 -0.08 -6.06 -3.12
N GLU A 191 -0.64 -6.58 -2.04
CA GLU A 191 0.02 -6.57 -0.73
C GLU A 191 1.38 -7.29 -0.76
N LYS A 192 1.44 -8.47 -1.39
CA LYS A 192 2.70 -9.22 -1.59
C LYS A 192 3.71 -8.42 -2.41
N TYR A 193 3.25 -7.69 -3.43
CA TYR A 193 4.10 -6.82 -4.22
C TYR A 193 4.69 -5.68 -3.38
N VAL A 194 3.87 -4.97 -2.60
CA VAL A 194 4.33 -3.90 -1.70
C VAL A 194 5.37 -4.43 -0.71
N ARG A 195 5.13 -5.60 -0.08
CA ARG A 195 6.13 -6.24 0.78
C ARG A 195 7.43 -6.57 0.06
N LYS A 196 7.38 -7.01 -1.20
CA LYS A 196 8.56 -7.33 -2.00
C LYS A 196 9.41 -6.08 -2.30
N LEU A 197 8.82 -4.88 -2.32
CA LEU A 197 9.56 -3.63 -2.51
C LEU A 197 10.60 -3.39 -1.40
N THR A 198 10.39 -3.93 -0.20
CA THR A 198 11.38 -3.84 0.90
C THR A 198 12.71 -4.54 0.57
N LYS A 199 12.74 -5.45 -0.41
CA LYS A 199 13.99 -6.05 -0.90
C LYS A 199 14.84 -5.08 -1.73
N LYS A 200 14.25 -4.01 -2.25
CA LYS A 200 14.90 -2.99 -3.09
C LYS A 200 15.09 -1.67 -2.35
N PHE A 201 14.14 -1.33 -1.49
CA PHE A 201 14.13 -0.08 -0.74
C PHE A 201 14.17 -0.39 0.76
N ALA A 202 15.05 0.30 1.50
CA ALA A 202 15.17 0.12 2.94
C ALA A 202 13.88 0.47 3.69
N ASN A 203 13.13 1.46 3.19
CA ASN A 203 11.90 1.96 3.77
C ASN A 203 10.84 2.09 2.68
N VAL A 204 9.66 1.52 2.91
CA VAL A 204 8.50 1.60 2.01
C VAL A 204 7.34 2.18 2.81
N TYR A 205 6.73 3.24 2.31
CA TYR A 205 5.60 3.91 2.94
C TYR A 205 4.35 3.63 2.12
N CYS A 206 3.29 3.14 2.76
CA CYS A 206 2.06 2.73 2.09
C CYS A 206 0.86 3.38 2.76
N CYS A 207 0.02 4.04 1.96
CA CYS A 207 -1.28 4.54 2.38
C CYS A 207 -2.35 3.71 1.68
N THR A 208 -3.28 3.16 2.46
CA THR A 208 -4.33 2.26 1.98
C THR A 208 -5.68 2.77 2.47
N GLY A 209 -6.71 2.83 1.63
CA GLY A 209 -8.04 3.27 2.04
C GLY A 209 -9.13 2.93 1.03
N PRO A 210 -10.41 2.99 1.43
CA PRO A 210 -11.55 2.77 0.54
C PRO A 210 -11.79 3.99 -0.37
N LEU A 211 -12.46 3.74 -1.50
CA LEU A 211 -12.95 4.78 -2.40
C LEU A 211 -14.43 4.54 -2.72
N TYR A 212 -15.19 5.63 -2.82
CA TYR A 212 -16.60 5.63 -3.21
C TYR A 212 -16.75 6.45 -4.49
N LEU A 213 -16.56 5.80 -5.63
CA LEU A 213 -16.47 6.47 -6.93
C LEU A 213 -17.86 6.65 -7.55
N PRO A 214 -18.14 7.79 -8.20
CA PRO A 214 -19.37 7.97 -8.95
C PRO A 214 -19.39 7.06 -10.19
N ARG A 215 -20.59 6.70 -10.64
CA ARG A 215 -20.81 6.00 -11.90
C ARG A 215 -21.90 6.72 -12.68
N LYS A 216 -21.66 6.92 -13.97
CA LYS A 216 -22.66 7.49 -14.87
C LYS A 216 -23.75 6.47 -15.19
N GLU A 217 -25.00 6.87 -15.03
CA GLU A 217 -26.18 6.07 -15.36
C GLU A 217 -26.74 6.40 -16.76
N ALA A 218 -27.78 5.67 -17.15
CA ALA A 218 -28.39 5.80 -18.48
C ALA A 218 -29.02 7.19 -18.71
N ASP A 219 -29.44 7.88 -17.65
CA ASP A 219 -29.97 9.25 -17.69
C ASP A 219 -28.86 10.31 -17.81
N GLY A 220 -27.60 9.88 -17.83
CA GLY A 220 -26.42 10.74 -17.99
C GLY A 220 -25.92 11.40 -16.70
N LYS A 221 -26.51 11.10 -15.55
CA LYS A 221 -26.09 11.58 -14.23
C LYS A 221 -25.14 10.61 -13.55
#